data_AF-A0A8S2STQ3-F1
#
_entry.id   AF-A0A8S2STQ3-F1
#
_cell.length_a   1.000
_cell.length_b   1.000
_cell.length_c   1.000
_cell.angle_alpha   90.00
_cell.angle_beta   90.00
_cell.angle_gamma   90.00
#
_symmetry.space_group_name_H-M   'P 1'
#
loop_
_entity.id
_entity.type
_entity.pdbx_description
1 polymer ?
#
loop_
_entity_poly.entity_id
_entity_poly.type
_entity_poly.pdbx_seq_one_letter_code
_entity_poly.pdbx_strand_id
1 'polypeptide(L)'
;MDVAIGAEEEDGDQQILDENGIDETKVENGEDSDDEFEDDGSIFDEWGEGVIADDTCALTDQTLVIQLLQKLMNVLHAVLKPFYRATKIISVTNYPTISLAYFAIYHIQMFLENTEEDNEITQRLKMLLLAKMSLYFYDDVERFNNIENTPHHTSFSTSTADVVSKSSKQSIMDEFLESVDHNNSLSKCSKPGLIVEEIKTYRSIITKLIAGEKNASSSATKFWKTYSNQLPILSKVARKYLAAPGPYGDLTEI
;
A
#
# COMPACT_ATOMS: atom_id res chain seq x y z
N MET A 1 70.00 -0.46 27.22
CA MET A 1 69.31 -0.30 28.53
C MET A 1 68.03 -1.08 28.41
N ASP A 2 68.10 -2.32 28.88
CA ASP A 2 66.98 -3.26 28.89
C ASP A 2 66.00 -2.86 29.98
N VAL A 3 64.73 -2.71 29.62
CA VAL A 3 63.64 -2.54 30.58
C VAL A 3 62.63 -3.65 30.31
N ALA A 4 62.38 -4.41 31.35
CA ALA A 4 61.64 -5.64 31.38
C ALA A 4 60.28 -5.43 32.07
N ILE A 5 59.30 -6.24 31.63
CA ILE A 5 58.21 -6.86 32.41
C ILE A 5 57.06 -5.98 32.90
N GLY A 6 55.84 -6.47 32.65
CA GLY A 6 54.63 -6.11 33.37
C GLY A 6 53.35 -6.51 32.63
N ALA A 7 53.14 -7.81 32.43
CA ALA A 7 51.84 -8.34 32.03
C ALA A 7 51.06 -8.65 33.32
N GLU A 8 49.87 -8.08 33.46
CA GLU A 8 48.88 -8.50 34.46
C GLU A 8 47.62 -8.93 33.70
N GLU A 9 47.37 -10.23 33.76
CA GLU A 9 46.09 -10.87 33.48
C GLU A 9 45.21 -10.68 34.72
N GLU A 10 44.00 -10.16 34.54
CA GLU A 10 42.92 -10.34 35.50
C GLU A 10 41.82 -11.20 34.86
N ASP A 11 41.86 -12.48 35.24
CA ASP A 11 40.75 -13.41 35.19
C ASP A 11 39.64 -12.93 36.14
N GLY A 12 38.46 -12.71 35.59
CA GLY A 12 37.27 -12.29 36.32
C GLY A 12 36.05 -13.08 35.88
N ASP A 13 36.07 -14.40 36.10
CA ASP A 13 34.89 -15.26 35.98
C ASP A 13 33.89 -14.93 37.09
N GLN A 14 32.94 -14.04 36.79
CA GLN A 14 31.74 -13.85 37.59
C GLN A 14 30.63 -14.75 37.06
N GLN A 15 30.49 -15.92 37.68
CA GLN A 15 29.27 -16.73 37.60
C GLN A 15 28.15 -16.02 38.36
N ILE A 16 27.22 -15.43 37.62
CA ILE A 16 25.92 -14.99 38.16
C ILE A 16 24.93 -16.12 37.90
N LEU A 17 24.56 -16.82 38.97
CA LEU A 17 23.44 -17.75 39.01
C LEU A 17 22.17 -16.93 39.22
N ASP A 18 21.43 -16.67 38.15
CA ASP A 18 20.07 -16.17 38.26
C ASP A 18 19.12 -17.36 38.40
N GLU A 19 18.79 -17.67 39.65
CA GLU A 19 17.63 -18.47 40.05
C GLU A 19 16.35 -17.74 39.66
N ASN A 20 15.95 -17.82 38.40
CA ASN A 20 14.57 -17.56 37.98
C ASN A 20 14.07 -18.78 37.21
N GLY A 21 13.63 -19.76 37.98
CA GLY A 21 12.74 -20.81 37.49
C GLY A 21 11.43 -20.19 37.03
N ILE A 22 11.39 -19.82 35.75
CA ILE A 22 10.16 -19.62 35.01
C ILE A 22 10.00 -20.88 34.16
N ASP A 23 9.05 -21.69 34.59
CA ASP A 23 8.51 -22.85 33.90
C ASP A 23 8.10 -22.43 32.48
N GLU A 24 8.85 -22.89 31.49
CA GLU A 24 8.54 -22.78 30.07
C GLU A 24 7.31 -23.63 29.77
N THR A 25 6.15 -23.08 30.13
CA THR A 25 4.85 -23.53 29.66
C THR A 25 4.80 -23.28 28.16
N LYS A 26 5.16 -24.33 27.42
CA LYS A 26 4.41 -24.83 26.27
C LYS A 26 3.97 -23.71 25.31
N VAL A 27 4.94 -23.15 24.59
CA VAL A 27 4.66 -22.43 23.35
C VAL A 27 4.17 -23.48 22.35
N GLU A 28 2.85 -23.59 22.24
CA GLU A 28 2.23 -24.31 21.15
C GLU A 28 2.68 -23.61 19.86
N ASN A 29 3.47 -24.33 19.07
CA ASN A 29 3.76 -24.00 17.69
C ASN A 29 2.41 -23.88 16.98
N GLY A 30 1.89 -22.65 16.92
CA GLY A 30 0.88 -22.29 15.94
C GLY A 30 1.57 -22.47 14.60
N GLU A 31 1.27 -23.60 13.96
CA GLU A 31 1.56 -23.84 12.56
C GLU A 31 0.97 -22.67 11.79
N ASP A 32 1.83 -21.70 11.46
CA ASP A 32 1.57 -20.70 10.45
C ASP A 32 1.17 -21.49 9.21
N SER A 33 -0.12 -21.42 8.92
CA SER A 33 -0.71 -21.97 7.72
C SER A 33 -0.14 -21.12 6.60
N ASP A 34 0.99 -21.59 6.06
CA ASP A 34 1.40 -21.28 4.70
C ASP A 34 0.27 -21.77 3.81
N ASP A 35 -0.80 -20.98 3.72
CA ASP A 35 -1.77 -21.03 2.64
C ASP A 35 -1.01 -20.57 1.39
N GLU A 36 -0.12 -21.46 0.92
CA GLU A 36 0.33 -21.50 -0.46
C GLU A 36 -0.95 -21.55 -1.29
N PHE A 37 -1.38 -20.38 -1.75
CA PHE A 37 -2.38 -20.23 -2.78
C PHE A 37 -1.79 -20.85 -4.05
N GLU A 38 -1.91 -22.17 -4.16
CA GLU A 38 -1.80 -22.88 -5.42
C GLU A 38 -2.93 -22.30 -6.31
N ASP A 39 -2.56 -21.31 -7.13
CA ASP A 39 -3.35 -20.87 -8.29
C ASP A 39 -3.43 -22.10 -9.20
N ASP A 40 -4.45 -22.93 -8.99
CA ASP A 40 -4.80 -24.07 -9.81
C ASP A 40 -5.28 -23.55 -11.16
N GLY A 41 -4.33 -23.07 -11.96
CA GLY A 41 -4.54 -22.62 -13.33
C GLY A 41 -5.08 -23.69 -14.27
N SER A 42 -5.63 -24.79 -13.77
CA SER A 42 -6.08 -25.98 -14.48
C SER A 42 -7.56 -25.95 -14.88
N ILE A 43 -8.38 -24.99 -14.41
CA ILE A 43 -9.84 -25.08 -14.69
C ILE A 43 -10.26 -24.70 -16.13
N PHE A 44 -9.36 -24.15 -16.96
CA PHE A 44 -9.72 -23.71 -18.32
C PHE A 44 -8.94 -24.34 -19.49
N ASP A 45 -7.99 -25.24 -19.23
CA ASP A 45 -7.18 -25.86 -20.30
C ASP A 45 -7.79 -27.13 -20.91
N GLU A 46 -8.96 -27.59 -20.46
CA GLU A 46 -9.62 -28.80 -20.97
C GLU A 46 -10.87 -28.49 -21.82
N TRP A 47 -10.70 -27.66 -22.86
CA TRP A 47 -11.68 -27.59 -23.95
C TRP A 47 -11.17 -28.45 -25.11
N GLY A 48 -11.61 -29.71 -25.07
CA GLY A 48 -11.03 -30.84 -25.78
C GLY A 48 -10.90 -30.72 -27.30
N GLU A 49 -9.82 -31.33 -27.78
CA GLU A 49 -9.57 -31.72 -29.17
C GLU A 49 -10.55 -32.82 -29.60
N GLY A 50 -11.82 -32.46 -29.79
CA GLY A 50 -12.79 -33.31 -30.45
C GLY A 50 -12.52 -33.36 -31.95
N VAL A 51 -12.03 -34.50 -32.44
CA VAL A 51 -11.89 -34.81 -33.88
C VAL A 51 -13.28 -34.85 -34.51
N ILE A 52 -13.67 -33.77 -35.20
CA ILE A 52 -14.93 -33.71 -35.96
C ILE A 52 -14.68 -34.21 -37.38
N ALA A 53 -15.36 -35.31 -37.72
CA ALA A 53 -15.36 -35.92 -39.04
C ALA A 53 -16.05 -35.05 -40.10
N ASP A 54 -15.62 -35.27 -41.32
CA ASP A 54 -15.67 -34.44 -42.51
C ASP A 54 -17.08 -34.36 -43.14
N ASP A 55 -17.81 -33.28 -42.87
CA ASP A 55 -18.99 -32.84 -43.63
C ASP A 55 -19.01 -31.29 -43.67
N THR A 56 -18.07 -30.71 -44.42
CA THR A 56 -17.75 -29.27 -44.42
C THR A 56 -18.12 -28.58 -45.75
N CYS A 57 -19.32 -28.01 -45.84
CA CYS A 57 -19.59 -27.00 -46.88
C CYS A 57 -20.52 -25.84 -46.46
N ALA A 58 -21.10 -25.85 -45.26
CA ALA A 58 -21.93 -24.72 -44.77
C ALA A 58 -21.74 -24.37 -43.29
N LEU A 59 -20.84 -25.06 -42.58
CA LEU A 59 -20.57 -24.88 -41.13
C LEU A 59 -19.35 -24.00 -40.83
N THR A 60 -18.68 -23.47 -41.86
CA THR A 60 -17.44 -22.70 -41.72
C THR A 60 -17.68 -21.33 -41.07
N ASP A 61 -18.78 -20.65 -41.43
CA ASP A 61 -19.00 -19.27 -41.00
C ASP A 61 -19.33 -19.17 -39.51
N GLN A 62 -20.14 -20.10 -38.97
CA GLN A 62 -20.46 -20.10 -37.54
C GLN A 62 -19.25 -20.50 -36.68
N THR A 63 -18.43 -21.44 -37.17
CA THR A 63 -17.20 -21.86 -36.47
C THR A 63 -16.19 -20.71 -36.39
N LEU A 64 -16.04 -19.92 -37.46
CA LEU A 64 -15.17 -18.75 -37.48
C LEU A 64 -15.61 -17.68 -36.46
N VAL A 65 -16.92 -17.43 -36.34
CA VAL A 65 -17.46 -16.47 -35.36
C VAL A 65 -17.18 -16.93 -33.93
N ILE A 66 -17.39 -18.22 -33.62
CA ILE A 66 -17.12 -18.78 -32.28
C ILE A 66 -15.63 -18.64 -31.94
N GLN A 67 -14.74 -19.00 -32.87
CA GLN A 67 -13.29 -18.86 -32.68
C GLN A 67 -12.87 -17.41 -32.45
N LEU A 68 -13.47 -16.45 -33.17
CA LEU A 68 -13.19 -15.03 -32.99
C LEU A 68 -13.66 -14.53 -31.61
N LEU A 69 -14.86 -14.93 -31.18
CA LEU A 69 -15.40 -14.60 -29.86
C LEU A 69 -14.53 -15.16 -28.74
N GLN A 70 -14.08 -16.41 -28.86
CA GLN A 70 -13.20 -17.04 -27.87
C GLN A 70 -11.85 -16.31 -27.78
N LYS A 71 -11.25 -15.96 -28.92
CA LYS A 71 -10.03 -15.13 -28.94
C LYS A 71 -10.24 -13.78 -28.26
N LEU A 72 -11.38 -13.11 -28.51
CA LEU A 72 -11.70 -11.84 -27.88
C LEU A 72 -11.89 -11.99 -26.36
N MET A 73 -12.59 -13.02 -25.91
CA MET A 73 -12.77 -13.33 -24.49
C MET A 73 -11.44 -13.58 -23.78
N ASN A 74 -10.52 -14.30 -24.43
CA ASN A 74 -9.20 -14.56 -23.89
C ASN A 74 -8.39 -13.27 -23.74
N VAL A 75 -8.43 -12.38 -24.74
CA VAL A 75 -7.78 -11.06 -24.67
C VAL A 75 -8.38 -10.22 -23.53
N LEU A 76 -9.70 -10.18 -23.41
CA LEU A 76 -10.37 -9.42 -22.36
C LEU A 76 -10.00 -9.95 -20.97
N HIS A 77 -10.02 -11.27 -20.79
CA HIS A 77 -9.66 -11.91 -19.54
C HIS A 77 -8.19 -11.60 -19.16
N ALA A 78 -7.26 -11.74 -20.11
CA ALA A 78 -5.85 -11.45 -19.89
C ALA A 78 -5.62 -9.99 -19.46
N VAL A 79 -6.31 -9.03 -20.09
CA VAL A 79 -6.18 -7.61 -19.77
C VAL A 79 -6.87 -7.23 -18.46
N LEU A 80 -7.98 -7.88 -18.08
CA LEU A 80 -8.72 -7.58 -16.85
C LEU A 80 -8.18 -8.31 -15.60
N LYS A 81 -7.44 -9.41 -15.76
CA LYS A 81 -6.87 -10.18 -14.63
C LYS A 81 -6.04 -9.33 -13.66
N PRO A 82 -5.16 -8.41 -14.10
CA PRO A 82 -4.43 -7.50 -13.19
C PRO A 82 -5.33 -6.56 -12.40
N PHE A 83 -6.42 -6.06 -13.00
CA PHE A 83 -7.39 -5.20 -12.33
C PHE A 83 -8.13 -5.96 -11.23
N TYR A 84 -8.60 -7.17 -11.54
CA TYR A 84 -9.24 -8.03 -10.54
C TYR A 84 -8.32 -8.29 -9.35
N ARG A 85 -7.05 -8.63 -9.60
CA ARG A 85 -6.04 -8.84 -8.54
C ARG A 85 -5.84 -7.57 -7.70
N ALA A 86 -5.69 -6.41 -8.34
CA ALA A 86 -5.57 -5.13 -7.66
C ALA A 86 -6.79 -4.81 -6.79
N THR A 87 -8.00 -4.96 -7.34
CA THR A 87 -9.24 -4.75 -6.58
C THR A 87 -9.33 -5.70 -5.40
N LYS A 88 -9.04 -6.99 -5.59
CA LYS A 88 -9.05 -7.99 -4.51
C LYS A 88 -8.09 -7.58 -3.38
N ILE A 89 -6.87 -7.15 -3.72
CA ILE A 89 -5.86 -6.68 -2.77
C ILE A 89 -6.35 -5.43 -2.02
N ILE A 90 -6.94 -4.46 -2.71
CA ILE A 90 -7.44 -3.21 -2.11
C ILE A 90 -8.66 -3.45 -1.21
N SER A 91 -9.48 -4.45 -1.53
CA SER A 91 -10.67 -4.82 -0.76
C SER A 91 -10.35 -5.57 0.54
N VAL A 92 -9.11 -6.00 0.77
CA VAL A 92 -8.75 -6.67 2.02
C VAL A 92 -8.75 -5.67 3.18
N THR A 93 -9.59 -5.91 4.18
CA THR A 93 -9.82 -5.03 5.34
C THR A 93 -8.64 -4.95 6.30
N ASN A 94 -7.71 -5.90 6.24
CA ASN A 94 -6.62 -6.06 7.19
C ASN A 94 -5.32 -5.33 6.81
N TYR A 95 -5.27 -4.69 5.64
CA TYR A 95 -4.05 -4.02 5.16
C TYR A 95 -4.21 -2.50 5.11
N PRO A 96 -3.10 -1.75 5.21
CA PRO A 96 -3.12 -0.31 4.99
C PRO A 96 -3.53 0.00 3.54
N THR A 97 -4.80 0.32 3.36
CA THR A 97 -5.45 0.30 2.05
C THR A 97 -4.94 1.37 1.12
N ILE A 98 -4.56 2.55 1.62
CA ILE A 98 -4.14 3.66 0.75
C ILE A 98 -2.79 3.42 0.07
N SER A 99 -1.78 2.97 0.82
CA SER A 99 -0.45 2.69 0.24
C SER A 99 -0.51 1.51 -0.72
N LEU A 100 -1.31 0.51 -0.38
CA LEU A 100 -1.52 -0.67 -1.19
C LEU A 100 -2.32 -0.36 -2.46
N ALA A 101 -3.32 0.52 -2.37
CA ALA A 101 -4.05 1.03 -3.52
C ALA A 101 -3.13 1.81 -4.46
N TYR A 102 -2.31 2.72 -3.93
CA TYR A 102 -1.34 3.45 -4.74
C TYR A 102 -0.36 2.50 -5.46
N PHE A 103 0.16 1.50 -4.74
CA PHE A 103 1.02 0.47 -5.31
C PHE A 103 0.31 -0.33 -6.41
N ALA A 104 -0.92 -0.77 -6.18
CA ALA A 104 -1.69 -1.54 -7.15
C ALA A 104 -2.03 -0.71 -8.41
N ILE A 105 -2.41 0.56 -8.24
CA ILE A 105 -2.65 1.52 -9.32
C ILE A 105 -1.37 1.72 -10.15
N TYR A 106 -0.23 1.93 -9.49
CA TYR A 106 1.06 2.06 -10.17
C TYR A 106 1.39 0.81 -11.01
N HIS A 107 1.19 -0.40 -10.46
CA HIS A 107 1.43 -1.64 -11.18
C HIS A 107 0.48 -1.86 -12.36
N ILE A 108 -0.80 -1.48 -12.23
CA ILE A 108 -1.74 -1.49 -13.36
C ILE A 108 -1.24 -0.53 -14.44
N GLN A 109 -0.85 0.69 -14.07
CA GLN A 109 -0.35 1.67 -15.03
C GLN A 109 0.87 1.13 -15.80
N MET A 110 1.86 0.59 -15.09
CA MET A 110 3.03 -0.05 -15.71
C MET A 110 2.65 -1.20 -16.66
N PHE A 111 1.66 -2.02 -16.28
CA PHE A 111 1.14 -3.10 -17.12
C PHE A 111 0.47 -2.58 -18.40
N LEU A 112 -0.27 -1.48 -18.31
CA LEU A 112 -0.94 -0.85 -19.45
C LEU A 112 0.04 -0.14 -20.39
N GLU A 113 1.12 0.43 -19.86
CA GLU A 113 2.18 1.11 -20.63
C GLU A 113 3.07 0.10 -21.37
N ASN A 114 3.31 -1.08 -20.78
CA ASN A 114 4.09 -2.14 -21.42
C ASN A 114 3.27 -2.82 -22.54
N THR A 115 3.57 -2.48 -23.79
CA THR A 115 2.85 -2.92 -25.00
C THR A 115 3.75 -3.59 -26.06
N GLU A 116 5.04 -3.77 -25.78
CA GLU A 116 6.04 -4.19 -26.77
C GLU A 116 5.76 -5.56 -27.40
N GLU A 117 5.18 -6.49 -26.63
CA GLU A 117 4.91 -7.87 -27.05
C GLU A 117 3.42 -8.14 -27.37
N ASP A 118 2.57 -7.13 -27.23
CA ASP A 118 1.13 -7.29 -27.36
C ASP A 118 0.65 -7.29 -28.82
N ASN A 119 -0.41 -8.06 -29.10
CA ASN A 119 -1.12 -7.95 -30.37
C ASN A 119 -1.89 -6.62 -30.48
N GLU A 120 -2.21 -6.18 -31.71
CA GLU A 120 -2.85 -4.89 -31.98
C GLU A 120 -4.17 -4.67 -31.19
N ILE A 121 -4.96 -5.73 -31.02
CA ILE A 121 -6.23 -5.66 -30.27
C ILE A 121 -5.96 -5.40 -28.79
N THR A 122 -5.02 -6.15 -28.19
CA THR A 122 -4.58 -5.97 -26.81
C THR A 122 -4.00 -4.58 -26.60
N GLN A 123 -3.12 -4.11 -27.49
CA GLN A 123 -2.53 -2.77 -27.42
C GLN A 123 -3.62 -1.68 -27.42
N ARG A 124 -4.58 -1.78 -28.35
CA ARG A 124 -5.68 -0.83 -28.43
C ARG A 124 -6.55 -0.85 -27.17
N LEU A 125 -6.82 -2.03 -26.62
CA LEU A 125 -7.58 -2.15 -25.38
C LEU A 125 -6.82 -1.55 -24.19
N LYS A 126 -5.52 -1.85 -24.04
CA LYS A 126 -4.66 -1.26 -23.00
C LYS A 126 -4.61 0.26 -23.09
N MET A 127 -4.45 0.82 -24.29
CA MET A 127 -4.45 2.27 -24.51
C MET A 127 -5.78 2.93 -24.12
N LEU A 128 -6.92 2.29 -24.45
CA LEU A 128 -8.23 2.79 -24.03
C LEU A 128 -8.40 2.77 -22.50
N LEU A 129 -7.95 1.69 -21.85
CA LEU A 129 -7.99 1.56 -20.40
C LEU A 129 -7.06 2.57 -19.74
N LEU A 130 -5.86 2.78 -20.27
CA LEU A 130 -4.90 3.76 -19.76
C LEU A 130 -5.43 5.18 -19.86
N ALA A 131 -6.08 5.53 -20.98
CA ALA A 131 -6.73 6.82 -21.16
C ALA A 131 -7.86 7.02 -20.14
N LYS A 132 -8.69 5.99 -19.90
CA LYS A 132 -9.75 6.04 -18.87
C LYS A 132 -9.20 6.13 -17.47
N MET A 133 -8.16 5.35 -17.16
CA MET A 133 -7.48 5.37 -15.88
C MET A 133 -6.91 6.77 -15.59
N SER A 134 -6.24 7.36 -16.58
CA SER A 134 -5.69 8.71 -16.45
C SER A 134 -6.78 9.75 -16.17
N LEU A 135 -7.91 9.65 -16.89
CA LEU A 135 -9.07 10.51 -16.68
C LEU A 135 -9.61 10.40 -15.24
N TYR A 136 -9.75 9.20 -14.69
CA TYR A 136 -10.32 9.03 -13.35
C TYR A 136 -9.35 9.44 -12.24
N PHE A 137 -8.05 9.15 -12.37
CA PHE A 137 -7.10 9.40 -11.28
C PHE A 137 -6.49 10.81 -11.29
N TYR A 138 -6.30 11.44 -12.45
CA TYR A 138 -5.66 12.75 -12.53
C TYR A 138 -6.67 13.90 -12.57
N ASP A 139 -7.82 13.77 -13.23
CA ASP A 139 -8.82 14.86 -13.23
C ASP A 139 -9.45 15.06 -11.85
N ASP A 140 -9.53 14.02 -11.03
CA ASP A 140 -10.02 14.14 -9.66
C ASP A 140 -9.07 14.97 -8.78
N VAL A 141 -7.76 15.04 -9.09
CA VAL A 141 -6.82 15.94 -8.39
C VAL A 141 -7.20 17.41 -8.65
N GLU A 142 -7.59 17.77 -9.87
CA GLU A 142 -8.08 19.12 -10.17
C GLU A 142 -9.38 19.42 -9.42
N ARG A 143 -10.27 18.43 -9.27
CA ARG A 143 -11.50 18.59 -8.48
C ARG A 143 -11.21 18.80 -7.00
N PHE A 144 -10.27 18.05 -6.42
CA PHE A 144 -9.83 18.27 -5.04
C PHE A 144 -9.27 19.69 -4.84
N ASN A 145 -8.40 20.15 -5.76
CA ASN A 145 -7.86 21.51 -5.72
C ASN A 145 -8.95 22.59 -5.87
N ASN A 146 -10.02 22.30 -6.61
CA ASN A 146 -11.13 23.23 -6.78
C ASN A 146 -12.05 23.31 -5.56
N ILE A 147 -12.25 22.20 -4.83
CA ILE A 147 -13.02 22.18 -3.57
C ILE A 147 -12.32 23.04 -2.51
N GLU A 148 -11.00 22.95 -2.40
CA GLU A 148 -10.21 23.73 -1.44
C GLU A 148 -10.29 25.26 -1.68
N ASN A 149 -10.56 25.67 -2.91
CA ASN A 149 -10.74 27.08 -3.28
C ASN A 149 -12.19 27.58 -3.19
N THR A 150 -13.17 26.70 -2.91
CA THR A 150 -14.52 27.17 -2.63
C THR A 150 -14.56 27.72 -1.21
N PRO A 151 -14.81 29.02 -1.00
CA PRO A 151 -14.92 29.56 0.34
C PRO A 151 -16.10 28.85 1.01
N HIS A 152 -15.78 28.02 2.00
CA HIS A 152 -16.77 27.42 2.87
C HIS A 152 -17.53 28.55 3.57
N HIS A 153 -18.63 29.00 2.97
CA HIS A 153 -19.70 29.66 3.68
C HIS A 153 -20.35 28.59 4.57
N THR A 154 -19.69 28.29 5.69
CA THR A 154 -20.30 27.66 6.86
C THR A 154 -21.30 28.64 7.44
N SER A 155 -22.44 28.79 6.78
CA SER A 155 -23.61 29.47 7.32
C SER A 155 -24.30 28.56 8.34
N PHE A 156 -23.60 28.25 9.43
CA PHE A 156 -24.25 27.98 10.72
C PHE A 156 -24.53 29.35 11.35
N SER A 157 -25.70 29.88 11.01
CA SER A 157 -26.21 31.12 11.57
C SER A 157 -26.64 30.88 13.03
N THR A 158 -25.69 30.98 13.95
CA THR A 158 -25.98 31.36 15.34
C THR A 158 -25.41 32.75 15.58
N SER A 159 -26.30 33.73 15.56
CA SER A 159 -26.17 35.04 16.23
C SER A 159 -25.45 34.84 17.58
N THR A 160 -24.41 35.56 17.96
CA THR A 160 -24.32 37.02 18.10
C THR A 160 -22.86 37.49 18.24
N ALA A 161 -22.63 38.74 17.82
CA ALA A 161 -21.61 39.69 18.25
C ALA A 161 -20.19 39.60 17.64
N ASP A 162 -19.90 40.69 16.92
CA ASP A 162 -18.64 41.18 16.38
C ASP A 162 -17.37 40.79 17.14
N VAL A 163 -16.48 40.06 16.45
CA VAL A 163 -15.03 40.13 16.72
C VAL A 163 -14.28 40.13 15.40
N VAL A 164 -13.62 41.27 15.14
CA VAL A 164 -12.64 41.50 14.09
C VAL A 164 -11.52 40.48 14.18
N SER A 165 -11.29 39.66 13.15
CA SER A 165 -10.08 38.84 13.07
C SER A 165 -9.47 38.86 11.67
N LYS A 166 -8.19 39.24 11.64
CA LYS A 166 -7.29 39.17 10.50
C LYS A 166 -7.10 37.71 10.11
N SER A 167 -7.45 37.34 8.88
CA SER A 167 -7.22 36.00 8.33
C SER A 167 -5.72 35.76 8.13
N SER A 168 -5.09 35.21 9.15
CA SER A 168 -3.78 34.56 9.05
C SER A 168 -3.92 33.38 8.08
N LYS A 169 -3.07 33.33 7.04
CA LYS A 169 -2.93 32.15 6.16
C LYS A 169 -2.36 31.01 7.00
N GLN A 170 -3.23 30.30 7.71
CA GLN A 170 -2.86 29.07 8.40
C GLN A 170 -2.53 28.04 7.31
N SER A 171 -1.36 27.41 7.42
CA SER A 171 -0.89 26.45 6.42
C SER A 171 -1.84 25.26 6.40
N ILE A 172 -2.17 24.72 5.23
CA ILE A 172 -2.94 23.46 5.08
C ILE A 172 -2.32 22.34 5.92
N MET A 173 -1.00 22.37 6.11
CA MET A 173 -0.29 21.44 6.97
C MET A 173 -0.62 21.62 8.46
N ASP A 174 -0.85 22.86 8.92
CA ASP A 174 -1.23 23.15 10.31
C ASP A 174 -2.67 22.69 10.56
N GLU A 175 -3.60 22.94 9.61
CA GLU A 175 -4.98 22.44 9.67
C GLU A 175 -5.02 20.91 9.66
N PHE A 176 -4.21 20.28 8.82
CA PHE A 176 -4.05 18.84 8.79
C PHE A 176 -3.53 18.30 10.13
N LEU A 177 -2.48 18.89 10.68
CA LEU A 177 -1.90 18.48 11.96
C LEU A 177 -2.87 18.70 13.14
N GLU A 178 -3.69 19.75 13.11
CA GLU A 178 -4.78 19.98 14.08
C GLU A 178 -5.91 18.94 13.93
N SER A 179 -6.25 18.53 12.70
CA SER A 179 -7.26 17.49 12.42
C SER A 179 -6.83 16.09 12.89
N VAL A 180 -5.51 15.85 12.91
CA VAL A 180 -4.96 14.54 13.26
C VAL A 180 -4.96 14.32 14.79
N ASP A 181 -5.03 15.36 15.61
CA ASP A 181 -4.91 15.24 17.07
C ASP A 181 -5.94 16.06 17.86
N HIS A 182 -7.22 15.70 17.72
CA HIS A 182 -8.31 16.36 18.48
C HIS A 182 -8.24 16.17 20.00
N ASN A 183 -7.43 15.21 20.49
CA ASN A 183 -7.40 14.81 21.90
C ASN A 183 -6.09 15.10 22.61
N ASN A 184 -5.08 15.67 21.95
CA ASN A 184 -3.81 15.94 22.60
C ASN A 184 -3.28 17.32 22.23
N SER A 185 -2.88 18.09 23.24
CA SER A 185 -2.38 19.45 23.14
C SER A 185 -1.00 19.51 22.44
N LEU A 186 -0.94 19.18 21.16
CA LEU A 186 0.28 19.35 20.35
C LEU A 186 0.57 20.83 20.05
N SER A 187 -0.35 21.74 20.39
CA SER A 187 -0.26 23.19 20.17
C SER A 187 0.90 23.91 20.88
N LYS A 188 1.73 23.20 21.65
CA LYS A 188 2.96 23.77 22.26
C LYS A 188 4.28 23.21 21.72
N CYS A 189 4.27 22.23 20.81
CA CYS A 189 5.51 21.50 20.46
C CYS A 189 5.76 21.28 18.96
N SER A 190 5.22 22.10 18.06
CA SER A 190 5.61 22.01 16.65
C SER A 190 6.46 23.22 16.27
N LYS A 191 7.77 23.13 16.53
CA LYS A 191 8.70 23.90 15.71
C LYS A 191 8.66 23.23 14.34
N PRO A 192 8.26 23.90 13.25
CA PRO A 192 8.18 23.30 11.91
C PRO A 192 9.51 22.64 11.47
N GLY A 193 10.64 23.04 12.05
CA GLY A 193 11.93 22.38 11.85
C GLY A 193 11.99 20.91 12.30
N LEU A 194 11.23 20.49 13.32
CA LEU A 194 11.25 19.10 13.81
C LEU A 194 10.69 18.12 12.77
N ILE A 195 9.61 18.49 12.08
CA ILE A 195 9.00 17.64 11.04
C ILE A 195 9.98 17.49 9.87
N VAL A 196 10.65 18.57 9.46
CA VAL A 196 11.63 18.53 8.37
C VAL A 196 12.80 17.60 8.71
N GLU A 197 13.30 17.63 9.93
CA GLU A 197 14.38 16.73 10.38
C GLU A 197 13.92 15.27 10.48
N GLU A 198 12.68 15.01 10.94
CA GLU A 198 12.11 13.66 10.90
C GLU A 198 11.97 13.14 9.45
N ILE A 199 11.54 13.98 8.51
CA ILE A 199 11.43 13.59 7.09
C ILE A 199 12.81 13.23 6.51
N LYS A 200 13.85 14.02 6.81
CA LYS A 200 15.22 13.70 6.40
C LYS A 200 15.70 12.38 7.00
N THR A 201 15.44 12.17 8.29
CA THR A 201 15.80 10.95 9.02
C THR A 201 15.09 9.74 8.41
N TYR A 202 13.79 9.85 8.15
CA TYR A 202 13.00 8.82 7.47
C TYR A 202 13.59 8.47 6.11
N ARG A 203 13.90 9.46 5.26
CA ARG A 203 14.53 9.23 3.95
C ARG A 203 15.85 8.47 4.07
N SER A 204 16.71 8.84 5.02
CA SER A 204 17.97 8.13 5.24
C SER A 204 17.76 6.67 5.66
N ILE A 205 16.78 6.40 6.55
CA ILE A 205 16.44 5.04 6.96
C ILE A 205 15.96 4.21 5.76
N ILE A 206 15.08 4.76 4.93
CA ILE A 206 14.57 4.08 3.73
C ILE A 206 15.68 3.81 2.72
N THR A 207 16.58 4.77 2.46
CA THR A 207 17.73 4.54 1.57
C THR A 207 18.59 3.36 2.03
N LYS A 208 18.87 3.26 3.34
CA LYS A 208 19.66 2.14 3.90
C LYS A 208 18.93 0.80 3.80
N LEU A 209 17.61 0.79 3.96
CA LEU A 209 16.79 -0.41 3.79
C LEU A 209 16.79 -0.89 2.34
N ILE A 210 16.65 0.03 1.38
CA ILE A 210 16.69 -0.29 -0.06
C ILE A 210 18.08 -0.80 -0.45
N ALA A 211 19.14 -0.26 0.14
CA ALA A 211 20.52 -0.72 -0.08
C ALA A 211 20.80 -2.11 0.53
N GLY A 212 19.85 -2.73 1.23
CA GLY A 212 20.02 -4.03 1.86
C GLY A 212 20.90 -4.02 3.12
N GLU A 213 21.26 -2.84 3.64
CA GLU A 213 22.11 -2.72 4.84
C GLU A 213 21.39 -3.19 6.13
N LYS A 214 20.07 -3.33 6.07
CA LYS A 214 19.24 -3.78 7.18
C LYS A 214 18.14 -4.70 6.68
N ASN A 215 17.82 -5.72 7.48
CA ASN A 215 16.66 -6.56 7.23
C ASN A 215 15.40 -5.69 7.23
N ALA A 216 14.76 -5.60 6.06
CA ALA A 216 13.49 -4.90 5.94
C ALA A 216 12.47 -5.59 6.84
N SER A 217 11.85 -4.80 7.74
CA SER A 217 10.67 -5.28 8.45
C SER A 217 9.63 -5.67 7.41
N SER A 218 9.18 -6.93 7.45
CA SER A 218 8.18 -7.46 6.51
C SER A 218 6.84 -6.71 6.55
N SER A 219 6.57 -5.96 7.63
CA SER A 219 5.35 -5.17 7.78
C SER A 219 5.63 -3.69 8.06
N ALA A 220 4.84 -2.82 7.42
CA ALA A 220 4.84 -1.38 7.63
C ALA A 220 4.48 -1.01 9.09
N THR A 221 3.58 -1.74 9.73
CA THR A 221 3.20 -1.47 11.13
C THR A 221 4.38 -1.72 12.07
N LYS A 222 5.10 -2.82 11.85
CA LYS A 222 6.32 -3.16 12.59
C LYS A 222 7.44 -2.15 12.31
N PHE A 223 7.59 -1.68 11.07
CA PHE A 223 8.53 -0.60 10.72
C PHE A 223 8.27 0.66 11.57
N TRP A 224 7.04 1.19 11.55
CA TRP A 224 6.71 2.41 12.28
C TRP A 224 6.77 2.26 13.80
N LYS A 225 6.53 1.04 14.32
CA LYS A 225 6.73 0.73 15.74
C LYS A 225 8.21 0.76 16.11
N THR A 226 9.07 0.12 15.32
CA THR A 226 10.53 0.06 15.54
C THR A 226 11.17 1.45 15.51
N TYR A 227 10.78 2.30 14.57
CA TYR A 227 11.35 3.64 14.41
C TYR A 227 10.58 4.75 15.15
N SER A 228 9.64 4.40 16.03
CA SER A 228 8.79 5.39 16.72
C SER A 228 9.55 6.39 17.59
N ASN A 229 10.70 5.98 18.16
CA ASN A 229 11.55 6.88 18.95
C ASN A 229 12.35 7.87 18.07
N GLN A 230 12.71 7.47 16.85
CA GLN A 230 13.47 8.31 15.91
C GLN A 230 12.56 9.21 15.08
N LEU A 231 11.31 8.79 14.89
CA LEU A 231 10.30 9.44 14.06
C LEU A 231 8.98 9.60 14.86
N PRO A 232 8.97 10.31 16.01
CA PRO A 232 7.80 10.33 16.88
C PRO A 232 6.55 10.94 16.23
N ILE A 233 6.70 12.02 15.46
CA ILE A 233 5.58 12.67 14.78
C ILE A 233 5.13 11.81 13.59
N LEU A 234 6.05 11.46 12.69
CA LEU A 234 5.74 10.68 11.49
C LEU A 234 5.19 9.29 11.81
N SER A 235 5.71 8.61 12.84
CA SER A 235 5.19 7.29 13.23
C SER A 235 3.78 7.35 13.81
N LYS A 236 3.41 8.44 14.50
CA LYS A 236 2.05 8.64 15.01
C LYS A 236 1.09 8.87 13.85
N VAL A 237 1.44 9.78 12.93
CA VAL A 237 0.65 10.07 11.71
C VAL A 237 0.51 8.80 10.86
N ALA A 238 1.62 8.14 10.54
CA ALA A 238 1.62 6.94 9.72
C ALA A 238 0.77 5.83 10.34
N ARG A 239 0.89 5.54 11.65
CA ARG A 239 0.04 4.51 12.28
C ARG A 239 -1.45 4.87 12.24
N LYS A 240 -1.82 6.14 12.39
CA LYS A 240 -3.22 6.57 12.26
C LYS A 240 -3.73 6.35 10.84
N TYR A 241 -2.91 6.67 9.84
CA TYR A 241 -3.21 6.46 8.42
C TYR A 241 -3.31 4.98 8.05
N LEU A 242 -2.36 4.17 8.51
CA LEU A 242 -2.32 2.75 8.21
C LEU A 242 -3.43 1.97 8.93
N ALA A 243 -3.98 2.52 10.01
CA ALA A 243 -5.12 1.96 10.75
C ALA A 243 -6.48 2.41 10.19
N ALA A 244 -6.52 3.34 9.23
CA ALA A 244 -7.77 3.74 8.61
C ALA A 244 -8.32 2.57 7.77
N PRO A 245 -9.55 2.10 8.03
CA PRO A 245 -10.14 1.03 7.23
C PRO A 245 -10.31 1.47 5.78
N GLY A 246 -10.24 0.52 4.86
CA GLY A 246 -10.58 0.76 3.46
C GLY A 246 -12.02 1.27 3.29
N PRO A 247 -12.33 1.93 2.17
CA PRO A 247 -13.66 2.49 1.90
C PRO A 247 -14.77 1.43 1.83
N TYR A 248 -14.41 0.16 1.66
CA TYR A 248 -15.33 -0.97 1.65
C TYR A 248 -15.27 -1.67 3.02
N GLY A 249 -15.93 -1.06 4.01
CA GLY A 249 -16.21 -1.75 5.27
C GLY A 249 -17.09 -2.97 5.01
N ASP A 250 -16.62 -4.13 5.48
CA ASP A 250 -17.36 -5.39 5.66
C ASP A 250 -18.37 -5.75 4.56
N LEU A 251 -17.88 -6.20 3.40
CA LEU A 251 -18.71 -6.79 2.33
C LEU A 251 -19.14 -8.25 2.63
N THR A 252 -19.11 -8.69 3.89
CA THR A 252 -19.43 -10.07 4.28
C THR A 252 -20.92 -10.43 4.20
N GLU A 253 -21.79 -9.53 3.71
CA GLU A 253 -23.23 -9.75 3.56
C GLU A 253 -23.73 -9.94 2.10
N ILE A 254 -22.89 -10.36 1.14
CA ILE A 254 -23.34 -10.66 -0.25
C ILE A 254 -23.09 -12.11 -0.64
#